data_AF-A0A523JUU0-F1
#
_entry.id   AF-A0A523JUU0-F1
#
_cell.length_a   1.000
_cell.length_b   1.000
_cell.length_c   1.000
_cell.angle_alpha   90.00
_cell.angle_beta   90.00
_cell.angle_gamma   90.00
#
_symmetry.space_group_name_H-M   'P 1'
#
loop_
_entity.id
_entity.type
_entity.pdbx_description
1 polymer ?
#
loop_
_entity_poly.entity_id
_entity_poly.type
_entity_poly.pdbx_seq_one_letter_code
_entity_poly.pdbx_strand_id
1 'polypeptide(L)'
;MSGPKIFLIAVWLFCAGCFVVGTDSTLAWWGRITFYLMVAAHLGEFLVFRSVFEKAGGSMGSHAWQTLAFGFLHIQDVKKAADETAS
;
A
#
# COMPACT_ATOMS: atom_id res chain seq x y z
N MET A 1 13.06 -7.55 -3.35
CA MET A 1 12.05 -6.47 -3.30
C MET A 1 12.19 -5.63 -4.56
N SER A 2 11.11 -5.35 -5.29
CA SER A 2 11.18 -4.60 -6.55
C SER A 2 11.43 -3.11 -6.32
N GLY A 3 12.05 -2.41 -7.28
CA GLY A 3 12.31 -0.97 -7.21
C GLY A 3 11.09 -0.11 -6.83
N PRO A 4 9.90 -0.33 -7.43
CA PRO A 4 8.69 0.41 -7.07
C PRO A 4 8.24 0.23 -5.61
N LYS A 5 8.40 -0.98 -5.04
CA LYS A 5 8.08 -1.22 -3.63
C LYS A 5 9.04 -0.48 -2.69
N ILE A 6 10.33 -0.42 -3.03
CA ILE A 6 11.32 0.35 -2.27
C ILE A 6 10.96 1.84 -2.29
N PHE A 7 10.59 2.36 -3.46
CA PHE A 7 10.14 3.75 -3.60
C PHE A 7 8.90 4.04 -2.72
N LEU A 8 7.88 3.17 -2.73
CA LEU A 8 6.70 3.34 -1.88
C LEU A 8 7.05 3.40 -0.38
N ILE A 9 7.97 2.55 0.08
CA ILE A 9 8.44 2.61 1.48
C ILE A 9 9.14 3.94 1.76
N ALA A 10 9.97 4.44 0.84
CA ALA A 10 10.60 5.75 1.00
C ALA A 10 9.56 6.89 1.08
N VAL A 11 8.50 6.84 0.26
CA VAL A 11 7.38 7.80 0.31
C VAL A 11 6.64 7.71 1.65
N TRP A 12 6.33 6.50 2.13
CA TRP A 12 5.72 6.30 3.45
C TRP A 12 6.55 6.91 4.57
N LEU A 13 7.86 6.64 4.58
CA LEU A 13 8.78 7.16 5.60
C LEU A 13 8.89 8.69 5.53
N PHE A 14 8.96 9.25 4.33
CA PHE A 14 8.98 10.69 4.13
C PHE A 14 7.69 11.35 4.64
N CYS A 15 6.53 10.85 4.22
CA CYS A 15 5.22 11.36 4.64
C CYS A 15 4.99 11.19 6.15
N ALA A 16 5.43 10.07 6.74
CA ALA A 16 5.40 9.87 8.19
C ALA A 16 6.34 10.84 8.92
N GLY A 17 7.52 11.11 8.38
CA GLY A 17 8.46 12.11 8.90
C GLY A 17 7.88 13.52 8.93
N CYS A 18 6.94 13.86 8.04
CA CYS A 18 6.25 15.15 8.07
C CYS A 18 5.40 15.37 9.34
N PHE A 19 5.11 14.35 10.16
CA PHE A 19 4.41 14.51 11.43
C PHE A 19 5.27 15.10 12.55
N VAL A 20 6.61 15.01 12.45
CA VAL A 20 7.52 15.59 13.47
C VAL A 20 8.02 16.99 13.12
N VAL A 21 7.63 17.51 11.95
CA VAL A 21 7.95 18.88 11.50
C VAL A 21 6.87 19.86 11.98
N GLY A 22 7.21 21.11 12.27
CA GLY A 22 6.24 22.14 12.66
C GLY A 22 5.13 22.35 11.61
N THR A 23 3.96 22.83 12.05
CA THR A 23 2.77 23.04 11.21
C THR A 23 2.92 24.15 10.17
N ASP A 24 3.90 25.03 10.33
CA ASP A 24 4.12 26.19 9.44
C ASP A 24 4.78 25.80 8.11
N SER A 25 5.17 24.53 7.95
CA SER A 25 5.75 24.02 6.71
C SER A 25 4.67 23.52 5.76
N THR A 26 4.51 24.21 4.63
CA THR A 26 3.65 23.78 3.51
C THR A 26 3.98 22.36 3.04
N LEU A 27 5.27 22.00 3.02
CA LEU A 27 5.70 20.65 2.64
C LEU A 27 5.23 19.60 3.65
N ALA A 28 5.32 19.90 4.95
CA ALA A 28 4.84 19.00 5.99
C ALA A 28 3.32 18.82 5.94
N TRP A 29 2.58 19.88 5.63
CA TRP A 29 1.13 19.83 5.44
C TRP A 29 0.74 18.89 4.29
N TRP A 30 1.36 19.05 3.12
CA TRP A 30 1.15 18.15 1.99
C TRP A 30 1.59 16.71 2.29
N GLY A 31 2.71 16.52 2.98
CA GLY A 31 3.19 15.18 3.36
C GLY A 31 2.18 14.41 4.23
N ARG A 32 1.52 15.09 5.18
CA ARG A 32 0.47 14.49 6.03
C ARG A 32 -0.79 14.18 5.25
N ILE A 33 -1.21 15.08 4.36
CA ILE A 33 -2.37 14.82 3.48
C ILE A 33 -2.10 13.61 2.60
N THR A 34 -0.94 13.57 1.96
CA THR A 34 -0.53 12.42 1.14
C THR A 34 -0.48 11.13 1.96
N PHE A 35 0.01 11.17 3.21
CA PHE A 35 -0.03 10.02 4.12
C PHE A 35 -1.45 9.47 4.28
N TYR A 36 -2.41 10.34 4.64
CA TYR A 36 -3.80 9.91 4.83
C TYR A 36 -4.46 9.46 3.53
N LEU A 37 -4.16 10.11 2.40
CA LEU A 37 -4.65 9.68 1.09
C LEU A 37 -4.12 8.29 0.73
N MET A 38 -2.84 8.00 0.99
CA MET A 38 -2.26 6.67 0.79
C MET A 38 -2.93 5.61 1.67
N VAL A 39 -3.12 5.90 2.96
CA VAL A 39 -3.86 4.99 3.87
C VAL A 39 -5.26 4.71 3.32
N ALA A 40 -6.01 5.75 2.96
CA ALA A 40 -7.37 5.62 2.46
C ALA A 40 -7.43 4.85 1.14
N ALA A 41 -6.54 5.16 0.19
CA ALA A 41 -6.45 4.49 -1.09
C ALA A 41 -6.14 3.00 -0.92
N HIS A 42 -5.11 2.66 -0.15
CA HIS A 42 -4.70 1.27 0.04
C HIS A 42 -5.73 0.44 0.84
N LEU A 43 -6.41 1.05 1.82
CA LEU A 43 -7.55 0.39 2.48
C LEU A 43 -8.71 0.18 1.52
N GLY A 44 -9.02 1.18 0.67
CA GLY A 44 -10.02 1.05 -0.38
C GLY A 44 -9.68 -0.07 -1.36
N GLU A 45 -8.43 -0.14 -1.80
CA GLU A 45 -7.93 -1.23 -2.64
C GLU A 45 -8.10 -2.59 -1.98
N PHE A 46 -7.76 -2.72 -0.69
CA PHE A 46 -7.94 -3.98 0.02
C PHE A 46 -9.42 -4.43 0.04
N LEU A 47 -10.35 -3.51 0.26
CA LEU A 47 -11.78 -3.80 0.28
C LEU A 47 -12.31 -4.15 -1.13
N VAL A 48 -11.88 -3.42 -2.15
CA VAL A 48 -12.30 -3.65 -3.55
C VAL A 48 -11.78 -4.99 -4.06
N PHE A 49 -10.53 -5.33 -3.77
CA PHE A 49 -9.89 -6.58 -4.23
C PHE A 49 -9.96 -7.72 -3.22
N ARG A 50 -10.82 -7.60 -2.20
CA ARG A 50 -11.00 -8.62 -1.16
C ARG A 50 -11.27 -10.01 -1.73
N SER A 51 -12.13 -10.10 -2.74
CA SER A 51 -12.47 -11.37 -3.41
C SER A 51 -11.29 -12.01 -4.14
N VAL A 52 -10.31 -11.22 -4.58
CA VAL A 52 -9.06 -11.73 -5.18
C VAL A 52 -8.21 -12.39 -4.12
N PHE A 53 -8.08 -11.78 -2.94
CA PHE A 53 -7.31 -12.36 -1.83
C PHE A 53 -7.97 -13.62 -1.26
N GLU A 54 -9.29 -13.64 -1.14
CA GLU A 54 -10.02 -14.84 -0.69
C GLU A 54 -9.81 -16.03 -1.65
N LYS A 55 -9.78 -15.77 -2.96
CA LYS A 55 -9.49 -16.79 -3.97
C LYS A 55 -8.04 -17.24 -3.98
N ALA A 56 -7.10 -16.32 -3.74
CA ALA A 56 -5.68 -16.63 -3.65
C ALA A 56 -5.33 -17.47 -2.40
N GLY A 57 -6.22 -17.47 -1.40
CA GLY A 57 -6.01 -18.19 -0.15
C GLY A 57 -4.99 -17.52 0.76
N GLY A 58 -4.59 -18.20 1.84
CA GLY A 58 -3.65 -17.66 2.83
C GLY A 58 -4.29 -16.72 3.86
N SER A 59 -3.46 -15.94 4.56
CA SER A 59 -3.91 -15.07 5.65
C SER A 59 -4.42 -13.73 5.14
N MET A 60 -5.70 -13.44 5.38
CA MET A 60 -6.31 -12.14 5.06
C MET A 60 -5.61 -10.97 5.75
N GLY A 61 -5.08 -11.17 6.97
CA GLY A 61 -4.30 -10.15 7.67
C GLY A 61 -2.98 -9.83 6.96
N SER A 62 -2.32 -10.84 6.37
CA SER A 62 -1.12 -10.64 5.57
C SER A 62 -1.43 -9.86 4.29
N HIS A 63 -2.52 -10.20 3.58
CA HIS A 63 -2.95 -9.43 2.41
C HIS A 63 -3.32 -8.00 2.77
N ALA A 64 -4.00 -7.77 3.90
CA ALA A 64 -4.32 -6.43 4.38
C ALA A 64 -3.05 -5.61 4.63
N TRP A 65 -2.08 -6.16 5.37
CA TRP A 65 -0.83 -5.46 5.66
C TRP A 65 -0.01 -5.17 4.40
N GLN A 66 0.10 -6.16 3.50
CA GLN A 66 0.86 -5.98 2.25
C GLN A 66 0.17 -5.01 1.29
N THR A 67 -1.17 -4.99 1.24
CA THR A 67 -1.92 -3.99 0.48
C THR A 67 -1.77 -2.62 1.12
N LEU A 68 -1.80 -2.51 2.46
CA LEU A 68 -1.57 -1.23 3.13
C LEU A 68 -0.16 -0.67 2.85
N ALA A 69 0.86 -1.53 2.77
CA ALA A 69 2.23 -1.10 2.50
C ALA A 69 2.46 -0.79 1.01
N PHE A 70 1.96 -1.63 0.11
CA PHE A 70 2.34 -1.62 -1.32
C PHE A 70 1.18 -1.37 -2.29
N GLY A 71 -0.03 -1.26 -1.78
CA GLY A 71 -1.26 -0.99 -2.55
C GLY A 71 -1.46 -1.97 -3.70
N PHE A 72 -1.81 -1.40 -4.84
CA PHE A 72 -2.01 -2.11 -6.11
C PHE A 72 -0.85 -3.01 -6.54
N LEU A 73 0.41 -2.70 -6.17
CA LEU A 73 1.54 -3.55 -6.54
C LEU A 73 1.44 -4.94 -5.90
N HIS A 74 0.92 -5.04 -4.67
CA HIS A 74 0.68 -6.34 -4.05
C HIS A 74 -0.43 -7.11 -4.77
N ILE A 75 -1.49 -6.42 -5.18
CA ILE A 75 -2.60 -7.03 -5.92
C ILE A 75 -2.12 -7.60 -7.26
N GLN A 76 -1.22 -6.90 -7.95
CA GLN A 76 -0.62 -7.40 -9.18
C GLN A 76 0.21 -8.67 -8.95
N ASP A 77 1.00 -8.72 -7.89
CA ASP A 77 1.80 -9.90 -7.55
C ASP A 77 0.89 -11.11 -7.24
N VAL A 78 -0.19 -10.90 -6.49
CA VAL A 78 -1.16 -11.96 -6.15
C VAL A 78 -1.86 -12.47 -7.42
N LYS A 79 -2.30 -11.58 -8.30
CA LYS A 79 -2.93 -11.96 -9.57
C LYS A 79 -1.98 -12.74 -10.46
N LYS A 80 -0.74 -12.25 -10.60
CA LYS A 80 0.29 -12.92 -11.40
C LYS A 80 0.58 -14.33 -10.87
N ALA A 81 0.73 -14.47 -9.55
CA ALA A 81 0.95 -15.78 -8.94
C ALA A 81 -0.23 -16.74 -9.16
N ALA A 82 -1.48 -16.23 -9.09
CA ALA A 82 -2.66 -17.04 -9.38
C ALA A 82 -2.69 -17.53 -10.84
N ASP A 83 -2.33 -16.66 -11.79
CA ASP A 83 -2.28 -17.00 -13.22
C ASP A 83 -1.21 -18.07 -13.52
N GLU A 84 -0.04 -17.99 -12.88
CA GLU A 84 1.05 -18.98 -13.03
C GLU A 84 0.68 -20.37 -12.46
N THR A 85 -0.22 -20.44 -11.48
CA THR A 85 -0.71 -21.73 -10.95
C THR A 85 -1.82 -22.36 -11.79
N ALA A 86 -2.45 -21.59 -12.67
CA ALA A 86 -3.55 -22.04 -13.52
C ALA A 86 -3.09 -22.51 -14.92
N SER A 87 -1.83 -22.27 -15.29
CA SER A 87 -1.18 -22.72 -16.53
C SER A 87 -0.46 -24.05 -16.37
#